data_AF-A0A1W2CR60-F1
#
_entry.id   AF-A0A1W2CR60-F1
#
_cell.length_a   1.000
_cell.length_b   1.000
_cell.length_c   1.000
_cell.angle_alpha   90.00
_cell.angle_beta   90.00
_cell.angle_gamma   90.00
#
_symmetry.space_group_name_H-M   'P 1'
#
loop_
_entity.id
_entity.type
_entity.pdbx_description
1 polymer ?
#
loop_
_entity_poly.entity_id
_entity_poly.type
_entity_poly.pdbx_seq_one_letter_code
_entity_poly.pdbx_strand_id
1 'polypeptide(L)'
;MSYVLLAVGLLLLVKGADLLIESASKIAKLLGVPAFVVGLLIVAMGTSAPETAIGVISGIQGANLITLGDVVGSSITNVALVIALTAIVFPLKVDSSVTRREIPISIAVQGFLFAMLFTGDGLSRPEAMGLLAGMLVFLGYIVFKSKQLAAGEVADTPFEAEVFDFMDDENVIAETYSEEAPAAGGSESERTMQPHPETPEKKRESAPKLVFLLLLGLAGLVGGANLAVNSAVDIAHAFGLSEAFIGLTVVALGTSLPELVTCLIAALKKEEDIAVGNIVGSNIINVLLVLGISGTIHPISVGAGIFPDLFAMLGISLLLLGTTFFFGRISRRAGFAFFTAYVVYLLYKLLSIS
;
A
#
# COMPACT_ATOMS: atom_id res chain seq x y z
N MET A 1 -28.21 19.31 0.96
CA MET A 1 -27.31 18.94 2.07
C MET A 1 -26.22 17.99 1.58
N SER A 2 -26.56 16.92 0.86
CA SER A 2 -25.59 15.90 0.40
C SER A 2 -24.42 16.44 -0.42
N TYR A 3 -24.62 17.44 -1.30
CA TYR A 3 -23.50 18.08 -2.03
C TYR A 3 -22.48 18.77 -1.10
N VAL A 4 -22.94 19.38 0.00
CA VAL A 4 -22.05 20.02 0.99
C VAL A 4 -21.32 18.96 1.79
N LEU A 5 -22.02 17.90 2.21
CA LEU A 5 -21.42 16.78 2.92
C LEU A 5 -20.39 16.04 2.06
N LEU A 6 -20.64 15.88 0.76
CA LEU A 6 -19.68 15.33 -0.20
C LEU A 6 -18.41 16.19 -0.22
N ALA A 7 -18.55 17.53 -0.35
CA ALA A 7 -17.41 18.43 -0.36
C ALA A 7 -16.62 18.38 0.96
N VAL A 8 -17.30 18.37 2.11
CA VAL A 8 -16.66 18.22 3.43
C VAL A 8 -15.95 16.87 3.55
N GLY A 9 -16.58 15.79 3.10
CA GLY A 9 -16.00 14.44 3.11
C GLY A 9 -14.72 14.38 2.28
N LEU A 10 -14.73 14.91 1.06
CA LEU A 10 -13.54 14.98 0.21
C LEU A 10 -12.44 15.85 0.82
N LEU A 11 -12.77 16.98 1.46
CA LEU A 11 -11.80 17.82 2.16
C LEU A 11 -11.16 17.09 3.35
N LEU A 12 -11.97 16.39 4.15
CA LEU A 12 -11.48 15.57 5.27
C LEU A 12 -10.61 14.42 4.77
N LEU A 13 -10.98 13.78 3.67
CA LEU A 13 -10.22 12.70 3.04
C LEU A 13 -8.82 13.20 2.61
N VAL A 14 -8.76 14.32 1.89
CA VAL A 14 -7.49 14.92 1.45
C VAL A 14 -6.64 15.38 2.62
N LYS A 15 -7.23 16.07 3.61
CA LYS A 15 -6.50 16.55 4.80
C LYS A 15 -6.06 15.42 5.72
N GLY A 16 -6.86 14.37 5.84
CA GLY A 16 -6.54 13.15 6.56
C GLY A 16 -5.35 12.44 5.92
N ALA A 17 -5.38 12.24 4.60
CA ALA A 17 -4.25 11.69 3.85
C ALA A 17 -2.98 12.54 4.02
N ASP A 18 -3.09 13.85 3.87
CA ASP A 18 -1.98 14.80 4.03
C ASP A 18 -1.26 14.63 5.38
N LEU A 19 -2.05 14.58 6.46
CA LEU A 19 -1.56 14.39 7.81
C LEU A 19 -1.02 12.98 8.06
N LEU A 20 -1.68 11.96 7.52
CA LEU A 20 -1.27 10.56 7.62
C LEU A 20 0.09 10.35 6.99
N ILE A 21 0.30 10.81 5.75
CA ILE A 21 1.57 10.69 5.03
C ILE A 21 2.68 11.47 5.73
N GLU A 22 2.43 12.71 6.18
CA GLU A 22 3.45 13.48 6.89
C GLU A 22 3.88 12.81 8.21
N SER A 23 2.92 12.30 8.96
CA SER A 23 3.19 11.61 10.23
C SER A 23 3.92 10.29 9.97
N ALA A 24 3.50 9.53 8.95
CA ALA A 24 4.16 8.30 8.52
C ALA A 24 5.63 8.52 8.13
N SER A 25 5.93 9.51 7.27
CA SER A 25 7.31 9.82 6.87
C SER A 25 8.17 10.26 8.06
N LYS A 26 7.62 11.03 9.02
CA LYS A 26 8.36 11.42 10.23
C LYS A 26 8.58 10.24 11.18
N ILE A 27 7.61 9.34 11.31
CA ILE A 27 7.75 8.11 12.10
C ILE A 27 8.81 7.20 11.49
N ALA A 28 8.83 7.03 10.16
CA ALA A 28 9.86 6.25 9.47
C ALA A 28 11.27 6.78 9.82
N LYS A 29 11.46 8.10 9.73
CA LYS A 29 12.72 8.77 10.09
C LYS A 29 13.08 8.63 11.57
N LEU A 30 12.08 8.71 12.47
CA LEU A 30 12.29 8.55 13.91
C LEU A 30 12.72 7.11 14.26
N LEU A 31 12.14 6.11 13.58
CA LEU A 31 12.44 4.70 13.81
C LEU A 31 13.67 4.20 13.06
N GLY A 32 14.24 5.00 12.16
CA GLY A 32 15.35 4.58 11.31
C GLY A 32 14.97 3.48 10.30
N VAL A 33 13.69 3.39 9.95
CA VAL A 33 13.19 2.38 9.00
C VAL A 33 12.85 3.00 7.66
N PRO A 34 12.94 2.25 6.55
CA PRO A 34 12.57 2.76 5.23
C PRO A 34 11.12 3.28 5.19
N ALA A 35 10.89 4.39 4.48
CA ALA A 35 9.57 5.01 4.38
C ALA A 35 8.50 4.06 3.83
N PHE A 36 8.87 3.20 2.86
CA PHE A 36 7.95 2.20 2.31
C PHE A 36 7.46 1.21 3.38
N VAL A 37 8.25 0.86 4.41
CA VAL A 37 7.82 -0.07 5.47
C VAL A 37 6.64 0.52 6.26
N VAL A 38 6.70 1.82 6.54
CA VAL A 38 5.59 2.53 7.20
C VAL A 38 4.39 2.63 6.26
N GLY A 39 4.61 2.85 4.96
CA GLY A 39 3.56 2.78 3.94
C GLY A 39 2.86 1.42 3.90
N LEU A 40 3.66 0.36 3.84
CA LEU A 40 3.25 -1.05 3.74
C LEU A 40 2.51 -1.55 4.99
N LEU A 41 2.92 -1.10 6.18
CA LEU A 41 2.35 -1.60 7.44
C LEU A 41 1.29 -0.67 8.01
N ILE A 42 1.61 0.61 8.19
CA ILE A 42 0.79 1.54 8.94
C ILE A 42 -0.26 2.17 8.03
N VAL A 43 0.16 2.70 6.88
CA VAL A 43 -0.75 3.38 5.95
C VAL A 43 -1.70 2.37 5.30
N ALA A 44 -1.17 1.23 4.84
CA ALA A 44 -1.97 0.16 4.24
C ALA A 44 -3.01 -0.43 5.22
N MET A 45 -2.60 -0.77 6.44
CA MET A 45 -3.53 -1.30 7.44
C MET A 45 -4.62 -0.30 7.83
N GLY A 46 -4.28 0.99 7.85
CA GLY A 46 -5.25 2.04 8.10
C GLY A 46 -6.23 2.23 6.94
N THR A 47 -5.72 2.30 5.71
CA THR A 47 -6.55 2.46 4.51
C THR A 47 -7.46 1.26 4.28
N SER A 48 -7.00 0.04 4.60
CA SER A 48 -7.76 -1.21 4.50
C SER A 48 -8.64 -1.53 5.72
N ALA A 49 -8.85 -0.56 6.61
CA ALA A 49 -9.77 -0.69 7.74
C ALA A 49 -11.24 -0.89 7.31
N PRO A 50 -11.77 -0.20 6.27
CA PRO A 50 -13.11 -0.45 5.73
C PRO A 50 -13.31 -1.89 5.27
N GLU A 51 -12.36 -2.45 4.51
CA GLU A 51 -12.38 -3.83 4.02
C GLU A 51 -12.29 -4.82 5.18
N THR A 52 -11.44 -4.54 6.17
CA THR A 52 -11.39 -5.36 7.40
C THR A 52 -12.74 -5.37 8.11
N ALA A 53 -13.41 -4.23 8.21
CA ALA A 53 -14.74 -4.13 8.80
C ALA A 53 -15.79 -4.92 7.98
N ILE A 54 -15.79 -4.78 6.65
CA ILE A 54 -16.65 -5.56 5.75
C ILE A 54 -16.40 -7.06 5.92
N GLY A 55 -15.13 -7.47 6.00
CA GLY A 55 -14.75 -8.87 6.19
C GLY A 55 -15.22 -9.46 7.52
N VAL A 56 -15.11 -8.71 8.62
CA VAL A 56 -15.64 -9.11 9.93
C VAL A 56 -17.16 -9.21 9.89
N ILE A 57 -17.84 -8.17 9.40
CA ILE A 57 -19.31 -8.11 9.37
C ILE A 57 -19.89 -9.22 8.50
N SER A 58 -19.36 -9.39 7.29
CA SER A 58 -19.78 -10.45 6.36
C SER A 58 -19.50 -11.83 6.95
N GLY A 59 -18.35 -11.99 7.61
CA GLY A 59 -17.96 -13.16 8.40
C GLY A 59 -19.04 -13.57 9.39
N ILE A 60 -19.49 -12.61 10.22
CA ILE A 60 -20.53 -12.83 11.24
C ILE A 60 -21.88 -13.15 10.58
N GLN A 61 -22.18 -12.52 9.45
CA GLN A 61 -23.44 -12.72 8.71
C GLN A 61 -23.47 -13.98 7.86
N GLY A 62 -22.33 -14.69 7.70
CA GLY A 62 -22.20 -15.82 6.79
C GLY A 62 -22.25 -15.44 5.30
N ALA A 63 -22.01 -14.16 4.97
CA ALA A 63 -22.07 -13.60 3.63
C ALA A 63 -20.68 -13.43 2.98
N ASN A 64 -19.74 -14.32 3.28
CA ASN A 64 -18.30 -14.13 3.04
C ASN A 64 -17.88 -14.10 1.58
N LEU A 65 -18.76 -14.51 0.66
CA LEU A 65 -18.53 -14.35 -0.77
C LEU A 65 -18.41 -12.86 -1.15
N ILE A 66 -19.10 -11.98 -0.39
CA ILE A 66 -18.96 -10.52 -0.51
C ILE A 66 -17.53 -10.11 -0.14
N THR A 67 -16.99 -10.61 0.98
CA THR A 67 -15.60 -10.34 1.38
C THR A 67 -14.58 -10.80 0.34
N LEU A 68 -14.78 -11.99 -0.23
CA LEU A 68 -13.87 -12.50 -1.26
C LEU A 68 -13.89 -11.60 -2.51
N GLY A 69 -15.08 -11.23 -2.96
CA GLY A 69 -15.25 -10.31 -4.08
C GLY A 69 -14.64 -8.93 -3.79
N ASP A 70 -14.83 -8.40 -2.59
CA ASP A 70 -14.28 -7.12 -2.13
C ASP A 70 -12.74 -7.15 -2.10
N VAL A 71 -12.13 -8.17 -1.47
CA VAL A 71 -10.66 -8.29 -1.41
C VAL A 71 -10.03 -8.44 -2.79
N VAL A 72 -10.59 -9.30 -3.65
CA VAL A 72 -10.06 -9.51 -5.02
C VAL A 72 -10.29 -8.25 -5.87
N GLY A 73 -11.47 -7.67 -5.80
CA GLY A 73 -11.84 -6.46 -6.53
C GLY A 73 -11.02 -5.23 -6.12
N SER A 74 -10.81 -5.02 -4.82
CA SER A 74 -9.94 -3.97 -4.29
C SER A 74 -8.48 -4.21 -4.69
N SER A 75 -8.00 -5.46 -4.68
CA SER A 75 -6.63 -5.77 -5.14
C SER A 75 -6.39 -5.43 -6.61
N ILE A 76 -7.38 -5.72 -7.47
CA ILE A 76 -7.38 -5.32 -8.88
C ILE A 76 -7.43 -3.80 -9.00
N THR A 77 -8.37 -3.15 -8.31
CA THR A 77 -8.59 -1.69 -8.37
C THR A 77 -7.36 -0.92 -7.89
N ASN A 78 -6.70 -1.37 -6.83
CA ASN A 78 -5.49 -0.74 -6.30
C ASN A 78 -4.34 -0.69 -7.33
N VAL A 79 -4.12 -1.77 -8.08
CA VAL A 79 -3.04 -1.79 -9.08
C VAL A 79 -3.49 -1.22 -10.43
N ALA A 80 -4.68 -1.57 -10.90
CA ALA A 80 -5.14 -1.23 -12.23
C ALA A 80 -5.75 0.17 -12.33
N LEU A 81 -6.32 0.69 -11.24
CA LEU A 81 -6.92 2.02 -11.19
C LEU A 81 -6.09 2.99 -10.33
N VAL A 82 -5.77 2.64 -9.08
CA VAL A 82 -5.12 3.60 -8.17
C VAL A 82 -3.69 3.91 -8.61
N ILE A 83 -2.85 2.90 -8.82
CA ILE A 83 -1.50 3.11 -9.40
C ILE A 83 -1.61 3.78 -10.77
N ALA A 84 -2.59 3.40 -11.59
CA ALA A 84 -2.75 3.94 -12.93
C ALA A 84 -3.03 5.45 -12.93
N LEU A 85 -4.05 5.88 -12.19
CA LEU A 85 -4.42 7.28 -12.08
C LEU A 85 -3.29 8.09 -11.44
N THR A 86 -2.68 7.56 -10.38
CA THR A 86 -1.53 8.21 -9.75
C THR A 86 -0.38 8.37 -10.74
N ALA A 87 0.02 7.32 -11.47
CA ALA A 87 1.11 7.35 -12.45
C ALA A 87 0.84 8.26 -13.66
N ILE A 88 -0.42 8.40 -14.08
CA ILE A 88 -0.84 9.31 -15.15
C ILE A 88 -0.61 10.77 -14.74
N VAL A 89 -0.90 11.11 -13.49
CA VAL A 89 -0.72 12.46 -12.93
C VAL A 89 0.74 12.71 -12.53
N PHE A 90 1.32 11.79 -11.76
CA PHE A 90 2.67 11.81 -11.20
C PHE A 90 3.38 10.48 -11.50
N PRO A 91 4.35 10.44 -12.43
CA PRO A 91 5.15 9.24 -12.66
C PRO A 91 5.80 8.76 -11.35
N LEU A 92 5.72 7.46 -11.06
CA LEU A 92 6.21 6.90 -9.80
C LEU A 92 7.56 6.22 -10.01
N LYS A 93 8.63 6.72 -9.40
CA LYS A 93 9.88 5.94 -9.20
C LYS A 93 9.56 4.82 -8.22
N VAL A 94 10.06 3.63 -8.51
CA VAL A 94 9.87 2.47 -7.63
C VAL A 94 11.23 2.03 -7.16
N ASP A 95 11.41 1.99 -5.85
CA ASP A 95 12.63 1.48 -5.26
C ASP A 95 12.88 0.02 -5.67
N SER A 96 14.16 -0.31 -5.83
CA SER A 96 14.59 -1.62 -6.28
C SER A 96 14.25 -2.72 -5.28
N SER A 97 14.25 -2.41 -3.98
CA SER A 97 13.86 -3.34 -2.91
C SER A 97 12.37 -3.67 -2.99
N VAL A 98 11.52 -2.68 -3.30
CA VAL A 98 10.07 -2.89 -3.51
C VAL A 98 9.83 -3.80 -4.71
N THR A 99 10.55 -3.55 -5.81
CA THR A 99 10.44 -4.32 -7.05
C THR A 99 10.89 -5.78 -6.89
N ARG A 100 12.00 -6.02 -6.21
CA ARG A 100 12.59 -7.36 -6.09
C ARG A 100 12.02 -8.18 -4.94
N ARG A 101 11.39 -7.54 -3.96
CA ARG A 101 10.94 -8.23 -2.73
C ARG A 101 9.45 -8.08 -2.48
N GLU A 102 8.96 -6.86 -2.35
CA GLU A 102 7.60 -6.63 -1.86
C GLU A 102 6.54 -6.98 -2.91
N ILE A 103 6.73 -6.56 -4.17
CA ILE A 103 5.81 -6.93 -5.26
C ILE A 103 5.80 -8.46 -5.48
N PRO A 104 6.94 -9.17 -5.54
CA PRO A 104 6.95 -10.63 -5.60
C PRO A 104 6.29 -11.32 -4.42
N ILE A 105 6.49 -10.83 -3.19
CA ILE A 105 5.79 -11.37 -2.00
C ILE A 105 4.27 -11.19 -2.15
N SER A 106 3.80 -10.03 -2.59
CA SER A 106 2.38 -9.79 -2.85
C SER A 106 1.81 -10.75 -3.89
N ILE A 107 2.54 -10.97 -4.99
CA ILE A 107 2.15 -11.96 -6.03
C ILE A 107 2.16 -13.37 -5.46
N ALA A 108 3.14 -13.73 -4.63
CA ALA A 108 3.21 -15.06 -4.01
C ALA A 108 2.02 -15.30 -3.06
N VAL A 109 1.64 -14.30 -2.25
CA VAL A 109 0.45 -14.35 -1.38
C VAL A 109 -0.83 -14.51 -2.20
N GLN A 110 -0.98 -13.74 -3.28
CA GLN A 110 -2.11 -13.86 -4.20
C GLN A 110 -2.13 -15.21 -4.92
N GLY A 111 -0.97 -15.73 -5.31
CA GLY A 111 -0.82 -17.03 -5.98
C GLY A 111 -1.10 -18.19 -5.03
N PHE A 112 -0.74 -18.05 -3.75
CA PHE A 112 -1.09 -18.99 -2.70
C PHE A 112 -2.61 -19.04 -2.48
N LEU A 113 -3.27 -17.88 -2.38
CA LEU A 113 -4.73 -17.81 -2.35
C LEU A 113 -5.35 -18.47 -3.59
N PHE A 114 -4.84 -18.15 -4.79
CA PHE A 114 -5.30 -18.77 -6.03
C PHE A 114 -5.20 -20.30 -5.96
N ALA A 115 -4.05 -20.83 -5.54
CA ALA A 115 -3.82 -22.27 -5.46
C ALA A 115 -4.80 -22.94 -4.48
N MET A 116 -4.99 -22.37 -3.29
CA MET A 116 -5.97 -22.87 -2.31
C MET A 116 -7.37 -22.95 -2.91
N LEU A 117 -7.84 -21.85 -3.50
CA LEU A 117 -9.19 -21.76 -4.07
C LEU A 117 -9.36 -22.61 -5.35
N PHE A 118 -8.28 -22.89 -6.09
CA PHE A 118 -8.33 -23.72 -7.29
C PHE A 118 -8.40 -25.21 -6.97
N THR A 119 -7.75 -25.65 -5.88
CA THR A 119 -7.73 -27.06 -5.48
C THR A 119 -8.88 -27.46 -4.57
N GLY A 120 -9.51 -26.50 -3.88
CA GLY A 120 -10.60 -26.74 -2.93
C GLY A 120 -11.93 -26.12 -3.37
N ASP A 121 -13.00 -26.43 -2.65
CA ASP A 121 -14.33 -25.84 -2.84
C ASP A 121 -14.47 -24.43 -2.21
N GLY A 122 -13.37 -23.85 -1.73
CA GLY A 122 -13.33 -22.56 -1.07
C GLY A 122 -12.23 -22.44 -0.02
N LEU A 123 -12.40 -21.51 0.92
CA LEU A 123 -11.49 -21.25 2.03
C LEU A 123 -12.09 -21.82 3.33
N SER A 124 -11.54 -22.94 3.79
CA SER A 124 -11.91 -23.55 5.06
C SER A 124 -11.35 -22.77 6.26
N ARG A 125 -11.88 -23.03 7.47
CA ARG A 125 -11.37 -22.40 8.70
C ARG A 125 -9.86 -22.64 8.93
N PRO A 126 -9.32 -23.87 8.79
CA PRO A 126 -7.88 -24.08 8.94
C PRO A 126 -7.04 -23.31 7.92
N GLU A 127 -7.48 -23.21 6.68
CA GLU A 127 -6.78 -22.44 5.64
C GLU A 127 -6.82 -20.94 5.94
N ALA A 128 -7.96 -20.41 6.38
CA ALA A 128 -8.09 -19.03 6.82
C ALA A 128 -7.23 -18.70 8.05
N MET A 129 -7.15 -19.61 9.03
CA MET A 129 -6.21 -19.50 10.14
C MET A 129 -4.76 -19.53 9.66
N GLY A 130 -4.47 -20.31 8.61
CA GLY A 130 -3.17 -20.33 7.92
C GLY A 130 -2.82 -18.97 7.30
N LEU A 131 -3.78 -18.27 6.68
CA LEU A 131 -3.58 -16.90 6.18
C LEU A 131 -3.26 -15.91 7.31
N LEU A 132 -3.95 -16.02 8.46
CA LEU A 132 -3.65 -15.20 9.65
C LEU A 132 -2.27 -15.50 10.23
N ALA A 133 -1.87 -16.77 10.30
CA ALA A 133 -0.53 -17.14 10.70
C ALA A 133 0.52 -16.58 9.72
N GLY A 134 0.25 -16.64 8.42
CA GLY A 134 1.04 -16.00 7.38
C GLY A 134 1.18 -14.49 7.59
N MET A 135 0.10 -13.81 7.98
CA MET A 135 0.14 -12.38 8.33
C MET A 135 1.11 -12.11 9.50
N LEU A 136 1.04 -12.91 10.56
CA LEU A 136 1.93 -12.76 11.72
C LEU A 136 3.40 -13.01 11.33
N VAL A 137 3.67 -14.01 10.49
CA VAL A 137 5.01 -14.29 9.97
C VAL A 137 5.51 -13.13 9.11
N PHE A 138 4.67 -12.60 8.21
CA PHE A 138 5.01 -11.45 7.36
C PHE A 138 5.32 -10.19 8.18
N LEU A 139 4.50 -9.88 9.19
CA LEU A 139 4.77 -8.79 10.12
C LEU A 139 6.09 -9.00 10.88
N GLY A 140 6.31 -10.22 11.39
CA GLY A 140 7.55 -10.58 12.08
C GLY A 140 8.77 -10.41 11.18
N TYR A 141 8.71 -10.87 9.93
CA TYR A 141 9.76 -10.73 8.92
C TYR A 141 10.10 -9.25 8.67
N ILE A 142 9.10 -8.41 8.44
CA ILE A 142 9.34 -6.98 8.17
C ILE A 142 9.93 -6.28 9.39
N VAL A 143 9.39 -6.51 10.58
CA VAL A 143 9.90 -5.88 11.81
C VAL A 143 11.34 -6.32 12.08
N PHE A 144 11.62 -7.63 11.99
CA PHE A 144 12.97 -8.16 12.20
C PHE A 144 13.97 -7.56 11.21
N LYS A 145 13.63 -7.58 9.91
CA LYS A 145 14.49 -7.04 8.87
C LYS A 145 14.69 -5.54 9.02
N SER A 146 13.65 -4.79 9.38
CA SER A 146 13.75 -3.35 9.63
C SER A 146 14.69 -3.02 10.79
N LYS A 147 14.77 -3.88 11.82
CA LYS A 147 15.70 -3.72 12.95
C LYS A 147 17.14 -4.05 12.58
N GLN A 148 17.38 -5.10 11.78
CA GLN A 148 18.72 -5.40 11.26
C GLN A 148 19.26 -4.24 10.41
N LEU A 149 18.42 -3.70 9.51
CA LEU A 149 18.77 -2.50 8.74
C LEU A 149 19.12 -1.31 9.64
N ALA A 150 18.36 -1.08 10.71
CA ALA A 150 18.61 0.01 11.65
C ALA A 150 19.84 -0.23 12.54
N ALA A 151 20.26 -1.48 12.74
CA ALA A 151 21.39 -1.87 13.58
C ALA A 151 22.72 -1.93 12.81
N GLY A 152 22.71 -1.84 11.48
CA GLY A 152 23.92 -1.95 10.66
C GLY A 152 24.61 -3.32 10.72
N GLU A 153 23.91 -4.36 11.17
CA GLU A 153 24.44 -5.72 11.26
C GLU A 153 24.48 -6.37 9.87
N VAL A 154 25.69 -6.69 9.41
CA VAL A 154 26.01 -7.32 8.12
C VAL A 154 25.38 -8.71 8.00
N ALA A 155 24.91 -9.04 6.79
CA ALA A 155 24.41 -10.33 6.33
C ALA A 155 25.10 -11.58 6.94
N ASP A 156 24.31 -12.50 7.50
CA ASP A 156 24.77 -13.81 7.97
C ASP A 156 24.64 -14.91 6.90
N THR A 157 23.92 -14.65 5.79
CA THR A 157 23.71 -15.63 4.70
C THR A 157 24.13 -15.11 3.31
N PRO A 158 24.45 -15.98 2.34
CA PRO A 158 24.80 -15.56 0.96
C PRO A 158 23.65 -14.79 0.26
N PHE A 159 22.40 -15.11 0.58
CA PHE A 159 21.23 -14.36 0.12
C PHE A 159 21.15 -12.98 0.78
N GLU A 160 21.52 -12.86 2.06
CA GLU A 160 21.62 -11.57 2.72
C GLU A 160 22.82 -10.77 2.18
N ALA A 161 23.95 -11.39 1.85
CA ALA A 161 25.10 -10.70 1.28
C ALA A 161 24.77 -10.05 -0.08
N GLU A 162 24.01 -10.73 -0.95
CA GLU A 162 23.46 -10.13 -2.18
C GLU A 162 22.45 -9.00 -1.93
N VAL A 163 21.78 -8.99 -0.77
CA VAL A 163 20.85 -7.92 -0.36
C VAL A 163 21.62 -6.72 0.22
N PHE A 164 22.71 -6.95 0.96
CA PHE A 164 23.57 -5.90 1.50
C PHE A 164 24.45 -5.26 0.43
N ASP A 165 25.08 -6.06 -0.45
CA ASP A 165 25.90 -5.58 -1.57
C ASP A 165 25.08 -4.79 -2.60
N PHE A 166 23.77 -5.04 -2.67
CA PHE A 166 22.82 -4.29 -3.50
C PHE A 166 22.26 -3.02 -2.82
N MET A 167 22.36 -2.91 -1.49
CA MET A 167 21.92 -1.73 -0.73
C MET A 167 23.02 -0.65 -0.60
N ASP A 168 24.27 -0.99 -0.89
CA ASP A 168 25.40 -0.06 -0.91
C ASP A 168 25.49 0.80 -2.19
N ASP A 169 24.62 0.55 -3.20
CA ASP A 169 24.67 1.23 -4.50
C ASP A 169 23.76 2.47 -4.60
N GLU A 170 23.50 3.16 -3.47
CA GLU A 170 23.07 4.56 -3.44
C GLU A 170 24.02 5.39 -2.56
N ASN A 171 24.93 6.12 -3.21
CA ASN A 171 25.83 7.13 -2.64
C ASN A 171 25.15 8.09 -1.64
N VAL A 172 25.21 7.80 -0.34
CA VAL A 172 25.32 8.80 0.75
C VAL A 172 26.04 8.19 1.97
N ILE A 173 27.26 7.66 1.81
CA ILE A 173 28.23 7.58 2.91
C ILE A 173 29.66 7.71 2.37
N ALA A 174 29.97 8.89 1.83
CA ALA A 174 31.35 9.33 1.72
C ALA A 174 31.46 10.66 2.46
N GLU A 175 32.50 10.78 3.30
CA GLU A 175 32.89 11.94 4.11
C GLU A 175 32.25 12.08 5.50
N THR A 176 32.32 11.04 6.33
CA THR A 176 32.73 11.27 7.72
C THR A 176 33.36 10.00 8.29
N TYR A 177 34.62 10.10 8.73
CA TYR A 177 35.43 9.07 9.40
C TYR A 177 36.20 8.06 8.53
N SER A 178 37.28 8.54 7.88
CA SER A 178 38.57 7.82 7.89
C SER A 178 39.72 8.76 7.51
N GLU A 179 40.09 9.68 8.40
CA GLU A 179 41.48 10.13 8.48
C GLU A 179 42.16 9.27 9.56
N GLU A 180 43.09 8.41 9.14
CA GLU A 180 44.45 8.30 9.69
C GLU A 180 45.15 7.03 9.19
N ALA A 181 45.97 7.19 8.14
CA ALA A 181 47.29 6.57 8.08
C ALA A 181 48.20 7.38 7.13
N PRO A 182 49.49 7.58 7.47
CA PRO A 182 50.23 8.77 7.06
C PRO A 182 50.93 8.60 5.72
N ALA A 183 50.95 9.67 4.91
CA ALA A 183 51.89 9.81 3.81
C ALA A 183 52.49 11.22 3.82
N ALA A 184 53.81 11.25 3.67
CA ALA A 184 54.69 12.38 3.88
C ALA A 184 54.47 13.57 2.93
N GLY A 185 54.71 14.77 3.48
CA GLY A 185 55.37 15.87 2.78
C GLY A 185 54.49 16.96 2.18
N GLY A 186 54.63 18.20 2.67
CA GLY A 186 54.38 19.41 1.88
C GLY A 186 53.60 20.54 2.56
N SER A 187 54.35 21.52 3.09
CA SER A 187 54.04 22.94 3.34
C SER A 187 52.63 23.38 3.77
N GLU A 188 52.59 23.93 4.98
CA GLU A 188 51.52 24.71 5.60
C GLU A 188 51.05 25.89 4.72
N SER A 189 49.73 26.01 4.54
CA SER A 189 49.09 27.27 4.19
C SER A 189 47.86 27.44 5.07
N GLU A 190 47.95 28.39 6.01
CA GLU A 190 46.89 28.78 6.92
C GLU A 190 45.62 29.20 6.15
N ARG A 191 44.60 28.34 6.14
CA ARG A 191 43.23 28.75 5.82
C ARG A 191 42.49 29.02 7.11
N THR A 192 42.21 30.29 7.35
CA THR A 192 41.33 30.76 8.42
C THR A 192 39.94 30.13 8.23
N MET A 193 39.59 29.19 9.11
CA MET A 193 38.30 28.52 9.13
C MET A 193 37.24 29.49 9.66
N GLN A 194 36.46 30.09 8.77
CA GLN A 194 35.26 30.81 9.18
C GLN A 194 34.23 29.79 9.68
N PRO A 195 33.61 29.98 10.86
CA PRO A 195 32.57 29.08 11.33
C PRO A 195 31.39 29.11 10.36
N HIS A 196 31.07 27.93 9.83
CA HIS A 196 29.86 27.70 9.04
C HIS A 196 28.64 28.03 9.93
N PRO A 197 27.65 28.79 9.45
CA PRO A 197 26.47 29.08 10.24
C PRO A 197 25.73 27.77 10.55
N GLU A 198 25.60 27.44 11.84
CA GLU A 198 24.81 26.32 12.31
C GLU A 198 23.39 26.44 11.75
N THR A 199 23.01 25.53 10.85
CA THR A 199 21.63 25.37 10.42
C THR A 199 20.77 25.06 11.65
N PRO A 200 19.66 25.78 11.88
CA PRO A 200 18.88 25.61 13.11
C PRO A 200 18.37 24.17 13.21
N GLU A 201 18.76 23.46 14.28
CA GLU A 201 18.23 22.13 14.60
C GLU A 201 16.69 22.19 14.62
N LYS A 202 16.05 21.56 13.63
CA LYS A 202 14.60 21.36 13.64
C LYS A 202 14.24 20.58 14.90
N LYS A 203 13.51 21.24 15.82
CA LYS A 203 12.97 20.66 17.06
C LYS A 203 12.34 19.29 16.76
N ARG A 204 12.97 18.20 17.22
CA ARG A 204 12.48 16.82 17.01
C ARG A 204 11.07 16.71 17.60
N GLU A 205 10.08 16.42 16.75
CA GLU A 205 8.71 16.22 17.23
C GLU A 205 8.65 14.98 18.12
N SER A 206 7.90 15.06 19.23
CA SER A 206 7.79 13.94 20.17
C SER A 206 7.03 12.77 19.55
N ALA A 207 7.51 11.55 19.75
CA ALA A 207 6.88 10.34 19.21
C ALA A 207 5.38 10.21 19.53
N PRO A 208 4.90 10.56 20.75
CA PRO A 208 3.46 10.52 21.05
C PRO A 208 2.65 11.51 20.21
N LYS A 209 3.21 12.69 19.91
CA LYS A 209 2.56 13.66 19.03
C LYS A 209 2.44 13.10 17.62
N LEU A 210 3.49 12.47 17.09
CA LEU A 210 3.47 11.85 15.77
C LEU A 210 2.43 10.73 15.66
N VAL A 211 2.36 9.85 16.68
CA VAL A 211 1.35 8.80 16.74
C VAL A 211 -0.06 9.38 16.81
N PHE A 212 -0.27 10.42 17.61
CA PHE A 212 -1.56 11.11 17.68
C PHE A 212 -1.96 11.71 16.32
N LEU A 213 -1.03 12.39 15.63
CA LEU A 213 -1.29 12.98 14.32
C LEU A 213 -1.53 11.91 13.25
N LEU A 214 -0.82 10.79 13.30
CA LEU A 214 -1.04 9.63 12.44
C LEU A 214 -2.47 9.09 12.62
N LEU A 215 -2.90 8.85 13.86
CA LEU A 215 -4.26 8.37 14.17
C LEU A 215 -5.34 9.38 13.78
N LEU A 216 -5.09 10.67 14.01
CA LEU A 216 -6.00 11.75 13.58
C LEU A 216 -6.11 11.81 12.06
N GLY A 217 -4.99 11.66 11.34
CA GLY A 217 -4.95 11.59 9.88
C GLY A 217 -5.74 10.40 9.35
N LEU A 218 -5.56 9.23 9.97
CA LEU A 218 -6.31 8.02 9.65
C LEU A 218 -7.82 8.18 9.89
N ALA A 219 -8.21 8.75 11.03
CA ALA A 219 -9.61 9.01 11.34
C ALA A 219 -10.24 10.01 10.36
N GLY A 220 -9.51 11.07 9.99
CA GLY A 220 -9.94 12.03 8.97
C GLY A 220 -10.08 11.41 7.58
N LEU A 221 -9.16 10.52 7.22
CA LEU A 221 -9.18 9.77 5.96
C LEU A 221 -10.42 8.86 5.89
N VAL A 222 -10.56 7.93 6.83
CA VAL A 222 -11.65 6.95 6.84
C VAL A 222 -13.00 7.63 7.03
N GLY A 223 -13.10 8.60 7.95
CA GLY A 223 -14.30 9.40 8.17
C GLY A 223 -14.68 10.23 6.94
N GLY A 224 -13.69 10.82 6.28
CA GLY A 224 -13.88 11.57 5.04
C GLY A 224 -14.37 10.70 3.88
N ALA A 225 -13.79 9.51 3.72
CA ALA A 225 -14.23 8.53 2.71
C ALA A 225 -15.67 8.12 2.95
N ASN A 226 -16.01 7.69 4.16
CA ASN A 226 -17.38 7.30 4.52
C ASN A 226 -18.38 8.42 4.25
N LEU A 227 -18.06 9.65 4.64
CA LEU A 227 -18.93 10.80 4.38
C LEU A 227 -19.09 11.09 2.89
N ALA A 228 -18.01 11.00 2.12
CA ALA A 228 -18.03 11.21 0.67
C ALA A 228 -18.86 10.14 -0.05
N VAL A 229 -18.65 8.85 0.28
CA VAL A 229 -19.37 7.72 -0.31
C VAL A 229 -20.87 7.81 0.01
N ASN A 230 -21.24 7.99 1.28
CA ASN A 230 -22.65 8.09 1.67
C ASN A 230 -23.34 9.28 0.99
N SER A 231 -22.65 10.43 0.89
CA SER A 231 -23.18 11.60 0.20
C SER A 231 -23.34 11.35 -1.30
N ALA A 232 -22.42 10.62 -1.93
CA ALA A 232 -22.51 10.26 -3.34
C ALA A 232 -23.65 9.27 -3.60
N VAL A 233 -23.88 8.32 -2.69
CA VAL A 233 -25.03 7.40 -2.71
C VAL A 233 -26.35 8.16 -2.63
N ASP A 234 -26.49 9.09 -1.67
CA ASP A 234 -27.69 9.95 -1.55
C ASP A 234 -27.97 10.75 -2.84
N ILE A 235 -26.92 11.32 -3.43
CA ILE A 235 -27.01 12.06 -4.69
C ILE A 235 -27.48 11.12 -5.81
N ALA A 236 -26.91 9.92 -5.91
CA ALA A 236 -27.27 8.93 -6.92
C ALA A 236 -28.74 8.48 -6.80
N HIS A 237 -29.25 8.29 -5.58
CA HIS A 237 -30.68 8.04 -5.35
C HIS A 237 -31.56 9.21 -5.82
N ALA A 238 -31.12 10.45 -5.57
CA ALA A 238 -31.86 11.64 -6.04
C ALA A 238 -31.91 11.74 -7.57
N PHE A 239 -30.94 11.15 -8.28
CA PHE A 239 -30.95 11.01 -9.74
C PHE A 239 -31.77 9.80 -10.25
N GLY A 240 -32.38 9.02 -9.35
CA GLY A 240 -33.18 7.85 -9.71
C GLY A 240 -32.35 6.65 -10.17
N LEU A 241 -31.06 6.59 -9.81
CA LEU A 241 -30.20 5.45 -10.10
C LEU A 241 -30.61 4.25 -9.22
N SER A 242 -30.51 3.04 -9.77
CA SER A 242 -30.89 1.81 -9.06
C SER A 242 -29.87 1.44 -7.99
N GLU A 243 -30.32 0.77 -6.91
CA GLU A 243 -29.45 0.21 -5.87
C GLU A 243 -28.31 -0.64 -6.45
N ALA A 244 -28.63 -1.47 -7.45
CA ALA A 244 -27.66 -2.31 -8.12
C ALA A 244 -26.58 -1.49 -8.85
N PHE A 245 -26.97 -0.40 -9.52
CA PHE A 245 -26.03 0.49 -10.19
C PHE A 245 -25.14 1.22 -9.17
N ILE A 246 -25.75 1.78 -8.12
CA ILE A 246 -25.05 2.50 -7.06
C ILE A 246 -24.04 1.61 -6.34
N GLY A 247 -24.44 0.38 -6.01
CA GLY A 247 -23.56 -0.62 -5.39
C GLY A 247 -22.39 -1.00 -6.28
N LEU A 248 -22.64 -1.27 -7.57
CA LEU A 248 -21.61 -1.66 -8.54
C LEU A 248 -20.63 -0.53 -8.87
N THR A 249 -21.04 0.74 -8.77
CA THR A 249 -20.20 1.87 -9.16
C THR A 249 -19.73 2.72 -7.99
N VAL A 250 -20.64 3.36 -7.25
CA VAL A 250 -20.30 4.40 -6.27
C VAL A 250 -19.71 3.77 -5.02
N VAL A 251 -20.35 2.70 -4.52
CA VAL A 251 -19.89 2.00 -3.31
C VAL A 251 -18.60 1.23 -3.60
N ALA A 252 -18.55 0.50 -4.72
CA ALA A 252 -17.37 -0.28 -5.12
C ALA A 252 -16.12 0.59 -5.35
N LEU A 253 -16.25 1.77 -5.96
CA LEU A 253 -15.13 2.72 -6.05
C LEU A 253 -14.86 3.43 -4.73
N GLY A 254 -15.90 3.55 -3.89
CA GLY A 254 -15.87 4.24 -2.62
C GLY A 254 -14.96 3.60 -1.58
N THR A 255 -14.90 2.27 -1.52
CA THR A 255 -14.03 1.54 -0.59
C THR A 255 -12.56 1.75 -0.89
N SER A 256 -12.17 1.93 -2.17
CA SER A 256 -10.78 2.23 -2.58
C SER A 256 -10.45 3.73 -2.60
N LEU A 257 -11.35 4.63 -2.18
CA LEU A 257 -11.06 6.06 -2.10
C LEU A 257 -9.93 6.41 -1.12
N PRO A 258 -9.86 5.84 0.10
CA PRO A 258 -8.73 6.04 1.01
C PRO A 258 -7.38 5.74 0.34
N GLU A 259 -7.27 4.61 -0.34
CA GLU A 259 -6.08 4.16 -1.07
C GLU A 259 -5.74 5.11 -2.21
N LEU A 260 -6.74 5.53 -2.99
CA LEU A 260 -6.54 6.47 -4.09
C LEU A 260 -5.99 7.80 -3.61
N VAL A 261 -6.62 8.39 -2.59
CA VAL A 261 -6.22 9.71 -2.10
C VAL A 261 -4.89 9.64 -1.37
N THR A 262 -4.63 8.59 -0.57
CA THR A 262 -3.32 8.43 0.09
C THR A 262 -2.20 8.23 -0.93
N CYS A 263 -2.40 7.39 -1.96
CA CYS A 263 -1.42 7.18 -3.03
C CYS A 263 -1.14 8.48 -3.80
N LEU A 264 -2.18 9.24 -4.17
CA LEU A 264 -2.04 10.50 -4.88
C LEU A 264 -1.32 11.58 -4.04
N ILE A 265 -1.66 11.68 -2.75
CA ILE A 265 -1.03 12.64 -1.83
C ILE A 265 0.42 12.26 -1.53
N ALA A 266 0.72 10.97 -1.36
CA ALA A 266 2.09 10.49 -1.21
C ALA A 266 2.95 10.81 -2.45
N ALA A 267 2.42 10.54 -3.65
CA ALA A 267 3.08 10.88 -4.91
C ALA A 267 3.28 12.41 -5.07
N LEU A 268 2.26 13.21 -4.75
CA LEU A 268 2.33 14.67 -4.77
C LEU A 268 3.43 15.21 -3.84
N LYS A 269 3.62 14.55 -2.68
CA LYS A 269 4.66 14.89 -1.70
C LYS A 269 6.05 14.35 -2.04
N LYS A 270 6.21 13.64 -3.17
CA LYS A 270 7.43 12.93 -3.56
C LYS A 270 7.84 11.82 -2.58
N GLU A 271 6.87 11.28 -1.85
CA GLU A 271 7.02 10.12 -0.97
C GLU A 271 6.54 8.87 -1.75
N GLU A 272 7.08 8.67 -2.95
CA GLU A 272 6.63 7.68 -3.93
C GLU A 272 6.76 6.23 -3.40
N ASP A 273 7.75 6.00 -2.54
CA ASP A 273 7.96 4.74 -1.82
C ASP A 273 6.78 4.40 -0.88
N ILE A 274 6.20 5.42 -0.23
CA ILE A 274 4.99 5.24 0.58
C ILE A 274 3.79 4.98 -0.33
N ALA A 275 3.71 5.64 -1.50
CA ALA A 275 2.61 5.45 -2.44
C ALA A 275 2.52 4.01 -2.96
N VAL A 276 3.65 3.44 -3.40
CA VAL A 276 3.71 2.04 -3.88
C VAL A 276 3.63 1.05 -2.72
N GLY A 277 4.32 1.34 -1.60
CA GLY A 277 4.28 0.53 -0.40
C GLY A 277 2.86 0.37 0.15
N ASN A 278 2.06 1.44 0.14
CA ASN A 278 0.64 1.39 0.52
C ASN A 278 -0.14 0.39 -0.34
N ILE A 279 -0.04 0.49 -1.66
CA ILE A 279 -0.81 -0.38 -2.59
C ILE A 279 -0.42 -1.85 -2.46
N VAL A 280 0.88 -2.13 -2.47
CA VAL A 280 1.38 -3.51 -2.33
C VAL A 280 1.00 -4.08 -0.96
N GLY A 281 1.08 -3.24 0.08
CA GLY A 281 0.71 -3.59 1.45
C GLY A 281 -0.77 -3.88 1.62
N SER A 282 -1.64 -3.03 1.08
CA SER A 282 -3.10 -3.24 1.13
C SER A 282 -3.48 -4.56 0.47
N ASN A 283 -2.85 -4.93 -0.65
CA ASN A 283 -3.11 -6.22 -1.29
C ASN A 283 -2.66 -7.42 -0.42
N ILE A 284 -1.51 -7.31 0.25
CA ILE A 284 -1.04 -8.36 1.17
C ILE A 284 -1.97 -8.46 2.39
N ILE A 285 -2.33 -7.32 2.99
CA ILE A 285 -3.22 -7.25 4.16
C ILE A 285 -4.61 -7.77 3.81
N ASN A 286 -5.16 -7.40 2.66
CA ASN A 286 -6.49 -7.84 2.25
C ASN A 286 -6.54 -9.36 2.10
N VAL A 287 -5.51 -9.97 1.49
CA VAL A 287 -5.47 -11.43 1.35
C VAL A 287 -5.20 -12.12 2.69
N LEU A 288 -4.18 -11.70 3.45
CA LEU A 288 -3.77 -12.43 4.66
C LEU A 288 -4.66 -12.13 5.86
N LEU A 289 -4.98 -10.85 6.10
CA LEU A 289 -5.74 -10.41 7.26
C LEU A 289 -7.24 -10.43 7.00
N VAL A 290 -7.73 -9.77 5.94
CA VAL A 290 -9.19 -9.60 5.74
C VAL A 290 -9.86 -10.93 5.43
N LEU A 291 -9.35 -11.70 4.44
CA LEU A 291 -9.86 -13.05 4.18
C LEU A 291 -9.56 -14.01 5.33
N GLY A 292 -8.41 -13.89 5.99
CA GLY A 292 -8.05 -14.71 7.14
C GLY A 292 -9.05 -14.55 8.29
N ILE A 293 -9.41 -13.31 8.65
CA ILE A 293 -10.41 -13.03 9.69
C ILE A 293 -11.78 -13.54 9.25
N SER A 294 -12.24 -13.14 8.06
CA SER A 294 -13.57 -13.49 7.55
C SER A 294 -13.76 -15.01 7.47
N GLY A 295 -12.80 -15.71 6.87
CA GLY A 295 -12.76 -17.16 6.70
C GLY A 295 -12.66 -17.95 8.01
N THR A 296 -12.01 -17.37 9.03
CA THR A 296 -11.94 -17.99 10.36
C THR A 296 -13.29 -17.91 11.07
N ILE A 297 -13.99 -16.77 10.96
CA ILE A 297 -15.34 -16.61 11.52
C ILE A 297 -16.30 -17.59 10.83
N HIS A 298 -16.36 -17.57 9.50
CA HIS A 298 -17.20 -18.45 8.71
C HIS A 298 -16.43 -18.93 7.46
N PRO A 299 -16.46 -20.23 7.09
CA PRO A 299 -15.83 -20.70 5.86
C PRO A 299 -16.35 -19.95 4.62
N ILE A 300 -15.49 -19.74 3.63
CA ILE A 300 -15.87 -19.08 2.37
C ILE A 300 -16.03 -20.16 1.30
N SER A 301 -17.25 -20.44 0.87
CA SER A 301 -17.48 -21.36 -0.25
C SER A 301 -17.37 -20.62 -1.57
N VAL A 302 -16.66 -21.20 -2.54
CA VAL A 302 -16.31 -20.51 -3.79
C VAL A 302 -16.87 -21.27 -4.99
N GLY A 303 -17.55 -20.54 -5.87
CA GLY A 303 -17.98 -21.05 -7.17
C GLY A 303 -16.97 -20.70 -8.27
N ALA A 304 -17.08 -21.39 -9.42
CA ALA A 304 -16.18 -21.20 -10.55
C ALA A 304 -16.14 -19.76 -11.13
N GLY A 305 -17.14 -18.93 -10.80
CA GLY A 305 -17.23 -17.55 -11.26
C GLY A 305 -16.14 -16.60 -10.73
N ILE A 306 -15.40 -16.95 -9.67
CA ILE A 306 -14.33 -16.09 -9.13
C ILE A 306 -13.01 -16.22 -9.89
N PHE A 307 -12.77 -17.34 -10.58
CA PHE A 307 -11.46 -17.62 -11.18
C PHE A 307 -11.01 -16.57 -12.20
N PRO A 308 -11.89 -16.04 -13.08
CA PRO A 308 -11.51 -14.93 -13.97
C PRO A 308 -11.01 -13.70 -13.21
N ASP A 309 -11.59 -13.40 -12.04
CA ASP A 309 -11.15 -12.28 -11.18
C ASP A 309 -9.77 -12.57 -10.57
N LEU A 310 -9.55 -13.79 -10.08
CA LEU A 310 -8.25 -14.19 -9.53
C LEU A 310 -7.14 -14.19 -10.60
N PHE A 311 -7.45 -14.61 -11.83
CA PHE A 311 -6.53 -14.50 -12.96
C PHE A 311 -6.22 -13.04 -13.32
N ALA A 312 -7.23 -12.17 -13.33
CA ALA A 312 -7.04 -10.74 -13.57
C ALA A 312 -6.17 -10.10 -12.47
N MET A 313 -6.44 -10.42 -11.20
CA MET A 313 -5.66 -9.96 -10.05
C MET A 313 -4.18 -10.35 -10.19
N LEU A 314 -3.88 -11.63 -10.45
CA LEU A 314 -2.50 -12.09 -10.66
C LEU A 314 -1.86 -11.47 -11.90
N GLY A 315 -2.57 -11.42 -13.03
CA GLY A 315 -2.07 -10.86 -14.28
C GLY A 315 -1.71 -9.38 -14.16
N ILE A 316 -2.51 -8.60 -13.44
CA ILE A 316 -2.27 -7.17 -13.20
C ILE A 316 -1.10 -6.98 -12.23
N SER A 317 -0.98 -7.80 -11.19
CA SER A 317 0.19 -7.77 -10.29
C SER A 317 1.48 -8.18 -11.02
N LEU A 318 1.42 -9.16 -11.93
CA LEU A 318 2.55 -9.51 -12.79
C LEU A 318 2.92 -8.39 -13.78
N LEU A 319 1.92 -7.68 -14.30
CA LEU A 319 2.15 -6.49 -15.13
C LEU A 319 2.83 -5.37 -14.32
N LEU A 320 2.43 -5.19 -13.06
CA LEU A 320 3.12 -4.29 -12.12
C LEU A 320 4.58 -4.70 -11.95
N LEU A 321 4.84 -5.96 -11.62
CA LEU A 321 6.21 -6.48 -11.46
C LEU A 321 7.03 -6.28 -12.74
N GLY A 322 6.51 -6.64 -13.91
CA GLY A 322 7.22 -6.47 -15.17
C GLY A 322 7.56 -5.01 -15.44
N THR A 323 6.60 -4.10 -15.24
CA THR A 323 6.81 -2.67 -15.44
C THR A 323 7.88 -2.12 -14.50
N THR A 324 7.83 -2.46 -13.22
CA THR A 324 8.81 -1.95 -12.25
C THR A 324 10.18 -2.62 -12.42
N PHE A 325 10.22 -3.91 -12.76
CA PHE A 325 11.46 -4.65 -13.00
C PHE A 325 12.24 -4.14 -14.21
N PHE A 326 11.58 -3.91 -15.34
CA PHE A 326 12.26 -3.49 -16.57
C PHE A 326 12.57 -1.99 -16.61
N PHE A 327 11.77 -1.15 -15.96
CA PHE A 327 11.89 0.30 -16.09
C PHE A 327 12.30 1.04 -14.80
N GLY A 328 12.23 0.40 -13.63
CA GLY A 328 12.48 1.02 -12.32
C GLY A 328 11.48 2.13 -11.95
N ARG A 329 10.41 2.30 -12.74
CA ARG A 329 9.39 3.34 -12.57
C ARG A 329 8.10 2.98 -13.29
N ILE A 330 7.00 3.54 -12.81
CA ILE A 330 5.68 3.49 -13.45
C ILE A 330 5.47 4.84 -14.15
N SER A 331 5.76 4.85 -15.46
CA SER A 331 5.58 6.04 -16.29
C SER A 331 4.11 6.35 -16.57
N ARG A 332 3.79 7.57 -17.06
CA ARG A 332 2.42 7.92 -17.51
C ARG A 332 1.87 6.93 -18.53
N ARG A 333 2.72 6.43 -19.44
CA ARG A 333 2.34 5.44 -20.45
C ARG A 333 1.97 4.11 -19.81
N ALA A 334 2.74 3.67 -18.82
CA ALA A 334 2.40 2.49 -18.03
C ALA A 334 1.09 2.71 -17.27
N GLY A 335 0.88 3.89 -16.68
CA GLY A 335 -0.39 4.27 -16.05
C GLY A 335 -1.59 4.14 -17.00
N PHE A 336 -1.49 4.63 -18.24
CA PHE A 336 -2.54 4.41 -19.25
C PHE A 336 -2.75 2.93 -19.58
N ALA A 337 -1.69 2.12 -19.59
CA ALA A 337 -1.80 0.67 -19.81
C ALA A 337 -2.56 -0.02 -18.67
N PHE A 338 -2.24 0.28 -17.40
CA PHE A 338 -2.98 -0.22 -16.24
C PHE A 338 -4.44 0.22 -16.26
N PHE A 339 -4.71 1.50 -16.55
CA PHE A 339 -6.07 2.03 -16.64
C PHE A 339 -6.86 1.32 -17.76
N THR A 340 -6.24 1.09 -18.91
CA THR A 340 -6.86 0.34 -20.01
C THR A 340 -7.16 -1.09 -19.61
N ALA A 341 -6.23 -1.77 -18.90
CA ALA A 341 -6.46 -3.11 -18.38
C ALA A 341 -7.64 -3.14 -17.40
N TYR A 342 -7.78 -2.13 -16.53
CA TYR A 342 -8.93 -1.99 -15.64
C TYR A 342 -10.26 -1.84 -16.39
N VAL A 343 -10.30 -0.97 -17.40
CA VAL A 343 -11.50 -0.77 -18.23
C VAL A 343 -11.87 -2.06 -18.97
N VAL A 344 -10.90 -2.77 -19.54
CA VAL A 344 -11.14 -4.07 -20.20
C VAL A 344 -11.69 -5.09 -19.21
N TYR A 345 -11.13 -5.17 -17.99
CA TYR A 345 -11.62 -6.04 -16.93
C TYR A 345 -13.07 -5.70 -16.55
N LEU A 346 -13.40 -4.42 -16.35
CA LEU A 346 -14.77 -3.99 -16.04
C LEU A 346 -15.75 -4.31 -17.17
N LEU A 347 -15.37 -4.10 -18.42
CA LEU A 347 -16.20 -4.45 -19.59
C LEU A 347 -16.45 -5.96 -19.67
N TYR A 348 -15.42 -6.78 -19.47
CA TYR A 348 -15.57 -8.23 -19.39
C TYR A 348 -16.55 -8.63 -18.29
N LYS A 349 -16.43 -8.04 -17.08
CA LYS A 349 -17.34 -8.33 -15.97
C LYS A 349 -18.78 -7.94 -16.30
N LEU A 350 -19.00 -6.75 -16.85
CA LEU A 350 -20.32 -6.29 -17.27
C LEU A 350 -20.98 -7.25 -18.28
N LEU A 351 -20.23 -7.71 -19.29
CA LEU A 351 -20.73 -8.63 -20.31
C LEU A 351 -20.97 -10.05 -19.77
N SER A 352 -20.28 -10.44 -18.69
CA SER A 352 -20.44 -11.76 -18.06
C SER A 352 -21.58 -11.85 -17.05
N ILE A 353 -22.10 -10.70 -16.59
CA ILE A 353 -23.20 -10.61 -15.60
C ILE A 353 -24.58 -10.64 -16.29
N SER A 354 -24.65 -10.27 -17.58
CA SER A 354 -25.85 -10.29 -18.44
C SER A 354 -26.08 -11.64 -19.13
#